data_AF-A0A2T3WCV0-F1
#
_entry.id   AF-A0A2T3WCV0-F1
#
_cell.length_a   1.000
_cell.length_b   1.000
_cell.length_c   1.000
_cell.angle_alpha   90.00
_cell.angle_beta   90.00
_cell.angle_gamma   90.00
#
_symmetry.space_group_name_H-M   'P 1'
#
loop_
_entity.id
_entity.type
_entity.pdbx_description
1 polymer ?
#
loop_
_entity_poly.entity_id
_entity_poly.type
_entity_poly.pdbx_seq_one_letter_code
_entity_poly.pdbx_strand_id
1 'polypeptide(L)' 'MTSPLTAQQQQELEQAPVYWTARAMQAQGSRFYRALGEALNAADATNRRLILRTWPAACWDFYERGRRLAADGEG' A
#
# COMPACT_ATOMS: atom_id res chain seq x y z
N MET A 1 13.68 0.64 -14.80
CA MET A 1 14.16 0.44 -13.42
C MET A 1 13.37 1.37 -12.53
N THR A 2 12.56 0.86 -11.62
CA THR A 2 11.88 1.71 -10.63
C THR A 2 12.92 2.15 -9.62
N SER A 3 13.12 3.47 -9.47
CA SER A 3 14.04 4.00 -8.47
C SER A 3 13.62 3.53 -7.07
N PRO A 4 14.57 3.24 -6.17
CA PRO A 4 14.23 2.96 -4.77
C PRO A 4 13.49 4.17 -4.17
N LEU A 5 12.56 3.91 -3.24
CA LEU A 5 11.87 4.96 -2.49
C LEU A 5 12.89 5.81 -1.73
N THR A 6 12.64 7.11 -1.65
CA THR A 6 13.37 7.98 -0.73
C THR A 6 12.98 7.69 0.72
N ALA A 7 13.81 8.09 1.68
CA ALA A 7 13.49 7.95 3.10
C ALA A 7 12.17 8.65 3.48
N GLN A 8 11.89 9.80 2.86
CA GLN A 8 10.64 10.53 3.06
C GLN A 8 9.43 9.75 2.53
N GLN A 9 9.52 9.17 1.33
CA GLN A 9 8.45 8.35 0.77
C GLN A 9 8.22 7.09 1.62
N GLN A 10 9.28 6.45 2.10
CA GLN A 10 9.15 5.29 2.98
C GLN A 10 8.44 5.66 4.30
N GLN A 11 8.81 6.80 4.89
CA GLN A 11 8.17 7.28 6.11
C GLN A 11 6.69 7.62 5.88
N GLU A 12 6.36 8.29 4.77
CA GLU A 12 4.98 8.59 4.39
C GLU A 12 4.15 7.31 4.24
N LEU A 13 4.67 6.32 3.52
CA LEU A 13 4.03 5.03 3.31
C LEU A 13 3.76 4.29 4.63
N GLU A 14 4.70 4.33 5.58
CA GLU A 14 4.58 3.67 6.90
C GLU A 14 3.63 4.39 7.87
N GLN A 15 3.37 5.68 7.67
CA GLN A 15 2.48 6.47 8.53
C GLN A 15 1.06 6.59 7.97
N ALA A 16 0.87 6.39 6.67
CA ALA A 16 -0.43 6.50 6.03
C ALA A 16 -1.42 5.41 6.50
N PRO A 17 -2.73 5.71 6.55
CA PRO A 17 -3.75 4.68 6.72
C PRO A 17 -3.68 3.64 5.61
N VAL A 18 -3.52 2.37 5.99
CA VAL A 18 -3.31 1.27 5.02
C VAL A 18 -4.57 0.86 4.25
N TYR A 19 -5.74 1.32 4.67
CA TYR A 19 -7.04 0.90 4.11
C TYR A 19 -7.11 1.11 2.59
N TRP A 20 -6.82 2.33 2.12
CA TRP A 20 -6.92 2.66 0.70
C TRP A 20 -5.84 1.98 -0.14
N THR A 21 -4.63 1.83 0.40
CA THR A 21 -3.56 1.05 -0.23
C THR A 21 -3.97 -0.43 -0.39
N ALA A 22 -4.48 -1.05 0.68
CA ALA A 22 -4.96 -2.42 0.67
C ALA A 22 -6.15 -2.59 -0.30
N ARG A 23 -7.05 -1.61 -0.34
CA ARG A 23 -8.19 -1.63 -1.27
C ARG A 23 -7.73 -1.55 -2.73
N ALA A 24 -6.76 -0.69 -3.04
CA ALA A 24 -6.16 -0.60 -4.37
C ALA A 24 -5.48 -1.91 -4.79
N MET A 25 -4.79 -2.60 -3.86
CA MET A 25 -4.21 -3.92 -4.11
C MET A 25 -5.26 -4.98 -4.44
N GLN A 26 -6.36 -5.01 -3.67
CA GLN A 26 -7.46 -5.95 -3.87
C GLN A 26 -8.21 -5.73 -5.21
N ALA A 27 -8.26 -4.49 -5.70
CA ALA A 27 -8.98 -4.12 -6.92
C ALA A 27 -8.23 -4.44 -8.23
N GLN A 28 -6.91 -4.67 -8.19
CA GLN A 28 -6.09 -4.78 -9.42
C GLN A 28 -6.25 -6.12 -10.17
N GLY A 29 -6.98 -7.10 -9.62
CA GLY A 29 -7.26 -8.39 -10.28
C GLY A 29 -6.16 -9.46 -10.16
N SER A 30 -4.98 -9.13 -9.65
CA SER A 30 -3.94 -10.12 -9.32
C SER A 30 -4.28 -10.87 -8.04
N ARG A 31 -4.26 -12.22 -8.08
CA ARG A 31 -4.46 -13.07 -6.88
C ARG A 31 -3.43 -12.77 -5.78
N PHE A 32 -2.18 -12.53 -6.19
CA PHE A 32 -1.11 -12.18 -5.25
C PHE A 32 -1.40 -10.85 -4.55
N TYR A 33 -1.67 -9.78 -5.30
CA TYR A 33 -1.92 -8.47 -4.70
C TYR A 33 -3.22 -8.45 -3.91
N ARG A 34 -4.23 -9.23 -4.29
CA ARG A 34 -5.42 -9.42 -3.48
C ARG A 34 -5.08 -10.01 -2.10
N ALA A 35 -4.36 -11.12 -2.06
CA ALA A 35 -3.95 -11.74 -0.79
C ALA A 35 -3.03 -10.81 0.03
N LEU A 36 -2.13 -10.09 -0.63
CA LEU A 36 -1.26 -9.12 0.04
C LEU A 36 -2.05 -7.95 0.65
N GLY A 37 -3.05 -7.43 -0.07
CA GLY A 37 -3.94 -6.38 0.43
C GLY A 37 -4.80 -6.86 1.60
N GLU A 38 -5.31 -8.09 1.55
CA GLU A 38 -6.02 -8.73 2.68
C GLU A 38 -5.09 -8.84 3.91
N ALA A 39 -3.86 -9.33 3.72
CA ALA A 39 -2.86 -9.43 4.79
C ALA A 39 -2.47 -8.05 5.35
N LEU A 40 -2.24 -7.04 4.50
CA LEU A 40 -1.88 -5.68 4.92
C LEU A 40 -2.98 -5.05 5.79
N ASN A 41 -4.25 -5.26 5.42
CA ASN A 41 -5.38 -4.72 6.16
C ASN A 41 -5.55 -5.40 7.53
N ALA A 42 -5.38 -6.73 7.58
CA ALA A 42 -5.55 -7.53 8.81
C ALA A 42 -4.34 -7.51 9.76
N ALA A 43 -3.15 -7.17 9.27
CA ALA A 43 -1.92 -7.20 10.05
C ALA A 43 -1.90 -6.16 11.19
N ASP A 44 -1.18 -6.48 12.26
CA ASP A 44 -0.78 -5.51 13.29
C ASP A 44 0.27 -4.51 12.77
N ALA A 45 0.63 -3.52 13.60
CA ALA A 45 1.58 -2.48 13.22
C ALA A 45 2.98 -3.01 12.82
N THR A 46 3.47 -4.05 13.48
CA THR A 46 4.80 -4.63 13.21
C THR A 46 4.79 -5.35 11.87
N ASN A 47 3.79 -6.19 11.64
CA ASN A 47 3.63 -6.96 10.41
C ASN A 47 3.30 -6.05 9.21
N ARG A 48 2.52 -4.98 9.40
CA ARG A 48 2.31 -3.94 8.38
C ARG A 48 3.63 -3.32 7.93
N ARG A 49 4.49 -2.91 8.86
CA ARG A 49 5.81 -2.34 8.53
C ARG A 49 6.67 -3.34 7.77
N LEU A 50 6.66 -4.61 8.16
CA LEU A 50 7.41 -5.64 7.47
C LEU A 50 6.95 -5.79 6.01
N ILE A 51 5.64 -5.84 5.77
CA ILE A 51 5.06 -5.91 4.41
C ILE A 51 5.52 -4.71 3.58
N LEU A 52 5.36 -3.48 4.10
CA LEU A 52 5.70 -2.26 3.39
C LEU A 52 7.19 -2.15 3.06
N ARG A 53 8.08 -2.66 3.93
CA ARG A 53 9.54 -2.66 3.71
C ARG A 53 10.03 -3.77 2.79
N THR A 54 9.27 -4.85 2.65
CA THR A 54 9.66 -5.99 1.80
C THR A 54 9.45 -5.65 0.32
N TRP A 55 8.37 -4.93 -0.01
CA TRP A 55 8.05 -4.51 -1.39
C TRP A 55 7.75 -3.01 -1.49
N PRO A 56 8.72 -2.13 -1.17
CA PRO A 56 8.46 -0.70 -1.01
C PRO A 56 7.97 -0.04 -2.31
N ALA A 57 8.56 -0.38 -3.46
CA ALA A 57 8.15 0.16 -4.75
C ALA A 57 6.72 -0.27 -5.14
N ALA A 58 6.38 -1.55 -4.98
CA ALA A 58 5.04 -2.03 -5.27
C ALA A 58 4.01 -1.40 -4.32
N CYS A 59 4.31 -1.34 -3.03
CA CYS A 59 3.42 -0.73 -2.04
C CYS A 59 3.22 0.77 -2.30
N TRP A 60 4.24 1.49 -2.75
CA TRP A 60 4.14 2.88 -3.16
C TRP A 60 3.17 3.09 -4.33
N ASP A 61 3.29 2.27 -5.38
CA ASP A 61 2.39 2.35 -6.53
C ASP A 61 0.91 2.17 -6.12
N PHE A 62 0.63 1.25 -5.19
CA PHE A 62 -0.73 1.07 -4.67
C PHE A 62 -1.15 2.14 -3.68
N TYR A 63 -0.22 2.71 -2.92
CA TYR A 63 -0.50 3.86 -2.07
C TYR A 63 -0.96 5.05 -2.91
N GLU A 64 -0.25 5.35 -4.01
CA GLU A 64 -0.65 6.43 -4.91
C GLU A 64 -2.00 6.18 -5.57
N ARG A 65 -2.27 4.94 -5.99
CA ARG A 65 -3.60 4.55 -6.51
C ARG A 65 -4.68 4.64 -5.44
N GLY A 66 -4.37 4.21 -4.21
CA GLY A 66 -5.26 4.29 -3.06
C GLY A 66 -5.65 5.72 -2.73
N ARG A 67 -4.70 6.67 -2.79
CA ARG A 67 -5.00 8.11 -2.62
C ARG A 67 -5.99 8.63 -3.66
N ARG A 68 -5.87 8.20 -4.92
CA ARG A 68 -6.82 8.57 -5.98
C ARG A 68 -8.21 8.00 -5.68
N LEU A 69 -8.29 6.72 -5.31
CA LEU A 69 -9.56 6.08 -4.90
C LEU A 69 -10.21 6.78 -3.70
N ALA A 70 -9.42 7.23 -2.73
CA ALA A 70 -9.92 7.99 -1.58
C ALA A 70 -10.52 9.32 -2.01
N ALA A 71 -9.83 10.06 -2.87
CA ALA A 71 -10.31 11.33 -3.42
C ALA A 71 -11.57 11.16 -4.28
N ASP A 72 -11.66 10.06 -5.04
CA ASP A 72 -12.81 9.77 -5.90
C ASP A 72 -14.03 9.22 -5.13
N GLY A 73 -13.80 8.62 -3.94
CA GLY A 73 -14.83 8.01 -3.09
C GLY A 73 -15.33 8.88 -1.92
N GLU A 74 -14.62 9.96 -1.59
CA GLU A 74 -15.03 11.00 -0.63
C GLU A 74 -15.53 12.28 -1.34
N GLY A 75 -16.22 12.11 -2.47
CA GLY A 75 -16.95 13.15 -3.22
C GLY A 75 -18.46 13.00 -3.14
#